data_AF-A0A2S2PKX7-F1
#
_entry.id   AF-A0A2S2PKX7-F1
#
_cell.length_a   1.000
_cell.length_b   1.000
_cell.length_c   1.000
_cell.angle_alpha   90.00
_cell.angle_beta   90.00
_cell.angle_gamma   90.00
#
_symmetry.space_group_name_H-M   'P 1'
#
loop_
_entity.id
_entity.type
_entity.pdbx_description
1 polymer ?
#
loop_
_entity_poly.entity_id
_entity_poly.type
_entity_poly.pdbx_seq_one_letter_code
_entity_poly.pdbx_strand_id
1 'polypeptide(L)'
;MYVYDFEYALRVSASACTCVQFLSGLLICASFVKKGKVSNESVVPFVTGFLSCSLWLYYGMILANSTLVSVNAFGCLLFAIYTSIYYRYTSKKKRVMHYVVSAIAVIAWIVYITYSNVNQKQSKTVSSVELHQHQSVEVVAVTPLDISDTSIISLTTNDAIDRVGLLCSLTTMLFFAAPFSNLIHVIRTKNTESMPLPLIVMTFLVSAQWLVYGRMLRDKFIMYPNAVGCMLSIIQLALFVIYPRRSTVPLTTELHNHHHPYPYIKLMDA
;
A
#
# COMPACT_ATOMS: atom_id res chain seq x y z
N MET A 1 27.72 16.48 5.59
CA MET A 1 27.04 17.23 4.52
C MET A 1 26.48 16.24 3.49
N TYR A 2 27.32 15.58 2.68
CA TYR A 2 26.88 14.64 1.62
C TYR A 2 25.83 13.57 2.01
N VAL A 3 25.94 12.94 3.18
CA VAL A 3 24.98 11.88 3.59
C VAL A 3 23.60 12.47 3.89
N TYR A 4 23.53 13.66 4.50
CA TYR A 4 22.26 14.33 4.79
C TYR A 4 21.56 14.82 3.52
N ASP A 5 22.35 15.34 2.56
CA ASP A 5 21.83 15.78 1.26
C ASP A 5 21.27 14.59 0.47
N PHE A 6 21.95 13.44 0.51
CA PHE A 6 21.48 12.21 -0.09
C PHE A 6 20.20 11.69 0.57
N GLU A 7 20.14 11.66 1.90
CA GLU A 7 18.94 11.22 2.64
C GLU A 7 17.74 12.10 2.29
N TYR A 8 17.91 13.42 2.29
CA TYR A 8 16.85 14.35 1.96
C TYR A 8 16.36 14.16 0.52
N ALA A 9 17.28 14.08 -0.45
CA ALA A 9 16.93 13.83 -1.84
C ALA A 9 16.21 12.49 -2.03
N LEU A 10 16.65 11.44 -1.33
CA LEU A 10 16.00 10.13 -1.33
C LEU A 10 14.57 10.22 -0.79
N ARG A 11 14.36 10.88 0.35
CA ARG A 11 13.04 11.04 0.97
C ARG A 11 12.09 11.80 0.06
N VAL A 12 12.51 12.95 -0.48
CA VAL A 12 11.69 13.78 -1.38
C VAL A 12 11.35 13.01 -2.65
N SER A 13 12.33 12.36 -3.27
CA SER A 13 12.11 11.60 -4.50
C SER A 13 11.23 10.36 -4.27
N ALA A 14 11.41 9.62 -3.16
CA ALA A 14 10.58 8.48 -2.81
C ALA A 14 9.12 8.92 -2.61
N SER A 15 8.92 10.04 -1.91
CA SER A 15 7.60 10.64 -1.71
C SER A 15 6.97 11.04 -3.04
N ALA A 16 7.69 11.76 -3.90
CA ALA A 16 7.19 12.19 -5.20
C ALA A 16 6.79 11.00 -6.08
N CYS A 17 7.67 9.99 -6.23
CA CYS A 17 7.38 8.78 -6.99
C CYS A 17 6.15 8.04 -6.46
N THR A 18 6.04 7.90 -5.14
CA THR A 18 4.91 7.24 -4.48
C THR A 18 3.60 7.99 -4.72
N CYS A 19 3.60 9.32 -4.57
CA CYS A 19 2.44 10.15 -4.85
C CYS A 19 2.00 10.03 -6.33
N VAL A 20 2.94 10.07 -7.27
CA VAL A 20 2.65 9.87 -8.70
C VAL A 20 2.05 8.48 -8.95
N GLN A 21 2.58 7.44 -8.30
CA GLN A 21 2.04 6.09 -8.41
C GLN A 21 0.59 6.01 -7.90
N PHE A 22 0.25 6.70 -6.80
CA PHE A 22 -1.12 6.75 -6.30
C PHE A 22 -2.10 7.47 -7.25
N LEU A 23 -1.63 8.42 -8.07
CA LEU A 23 -2.49 9.08 -9.07
C LEU A 23 -2.95 8.13 -10.19
N SER A 24 -2.33 6.96 -10.36
CA SER A 24 -2.80 5.95 -11.33
C SER A 24 -4.26 5.53 -11.09
N GLY A 25 -4.73 5.58 -9.83
CA GLY A 25 -6.13 5.31 -9.49
C GLY A 25 -7.12 6.31 -10.08
N LEU A 26 -6.72 7.57 -10.31
CA LEU A 26 -7.56 8.57 -10.97
C LEU A 26 -7.94 8.16 -12.39
N LEU A 27 -7.02 7.52 -13.13
CA LEU A 27 -7.29 7.06 -14.49
C LEU A 27 -8.39 5.99 -14.49
N ILE A 28 -8.36 5.09 -13.51
CA ILE A 28 -9.40 4.07 -13.33
C ILE A 28 -10.73 4.73 -12.96
N CYS A 29 -10.73 5.65 -12.00
CA CYS A 29 -11.93 6.39 -11.59
C CYS A 29 -12.52 7.23 -12.74
N ALA A 30 -11.70 7.89 -13.54
CA ALA A 30 -12.13 8.64 -14.72
C ALA A 30 -12.84 7.73 -15.73
N SER A 31 -12.40 6.47 -15.86
CA SER A 31 -13.09 5.48 -16.69
C SER A 31 -14.50 5.16 -16.19
N PHE A 32 -14.72 5.10 -14.86
CA PHE A 32 -16.04 4.86 -14.28
C PHE A 32 -16.98 6.03 -14.52
N VAL A 33 -16.47 7.26 -14.35
CA VAL A 33 -17.22 8.50 -14.63
C VAL A 33 -17.62 8.54 -16.10
N LYS A 34 -16.67 8.31 -17.02
CA LYS A 34 -16.92 8.31 -18.47
C LYS A 34 -17.94 7.24 -18.89
N LYS A 35 -17.85 6.04 -18.32
CA LYS A 35 -18.77 4.92 -18.61
C LYS A 35 -20.13 5.08 -17.90
N GLY A 36 -20.23 5.94 -16.89
CA GLY A 36 -21.41 6.07 -16.03
C GLY A 36 -21.71 4.85 -15.16
N LYS A 37 -20.81 3.85 -15.12
CA LYS A 37 -20.96 2.61 -14.35
C LYS A 37 -19.63 1.90 -14.11
N VAL A 38 -19.57 1.10 -13.05
CA VAL A 38 -18.55 0.06 -12.87
C VAL A 38 -19.02 -1.22 -13.56
N SER A 39 -18.19 -1.84 -14.41
CA SER A 39 -18.59 -3.01 -15.20
C SER A 39 -18.30 -4.30 -14.45
N ASN A 40 -17.03 -4.68 -14.36
CA ASN A 40 -16.55 -5.91 -13.71
C ASN A 40 -15.32 -5.69 -12.83
N GLU A 41 -14.86 -4.44 -12.72
CA GLU A 41 -13.72 -4.05 -11.93
C GLU A 41 -14.01 -4.28 -10.43
N SER A 42 -13.02 -4.77 -9.69
CA SER A 42 -13.18 -5.05 -8.26
C SER A 42 -12.98 -3.79 -7.42
N VAL A 43 -13.71 -3.69 -6.31
CA VAL A 43 -13.51 -2.63 -5.30
C VAL A 43 -12.25 -2.84 -4.47
N VAL A 44 -11.77 -4.09 -4.40
CA VAL A 44 -10.71 -4.53 -3.49
C VAL A 44 -9.48 -3.61 -3.55
N PRO A 45 -8.90 -3.26 -4.72
CA PRO A 45 -7.69 -2.44 -4.79
C PRO A 45 -7.82 -1.06 -4.11
N PHE A 46 -9.01 -0.46 -4.13
CA PHE A 46 -9.23 0.85 -3.54
C PHE A 46 -9.31 0.76 -2.01
N VAL A 47 -10.07 -0.20 -1.49
CA VAL A 47 -10.25 -0.37 -0.04
C VAL A 47 -8.98 -0.94 0.60
N THR A 48 -8.29 -1.87 -0.06
CA THR A 48 -7.02 -2.40 0.44
C THR A 48 -5.90 -1.36 0.37
N GLY A 49 -5.92 -0.49 -0.64
CA GLY A 49 -5.02 0.67 -0.71
C GLY A 49 -5.24 1.63 0.46
N PHE A 50 -6.50 1.93 0.79
CA PHE A 50 -6.85 2.73 1.97
C PHE A 50 -6.37 2.07 3.28
N LEU A 51 -6.64 0.77 3.45
CA LEU A 51 -6.16 0.00 4.60
C LEU A 51 -4.63 0.05 4.71
N SER A 52 -3.92 -0.20 3.61
CA SER A 52 -2.45 -0.18 3.56
C SER A 52 -1.89 1.18 3.98
N CYS A 53 -2.38 2.26 3.36
CA CYS A 53 -1.92 3.61 3.67
C CYS A 53 -2.22 3.97 5.12
N SER A 54 -3.37 3.54 5.67
CA SER A 54 -3.73 3.83 7.07
C SER A 54 -2.78 3.14 8.04
N LEU A 55 -2.39 1.90 7.78
CA LEU A 55 -1.44 1.15 8.62
C LEU A 55 -0.05 1.77 8.56
N TRP A 56 0.46 2.11 7.36
CA TRP A 56 1.75 2.76 7.20
C TRP A 56 1.77 4.20 7.74
N LEU A 57 0.66 4.92 7.68
CA LEU A 57 0.48 6.21 8.33
C LEU A 57 0.60 6.07 9.85
N TYR A 58 -0.11 5.10 10.44
CA TYR A 58 -0.03 4.83 11.88
C TYR A 58 1.39 4.43 12.30
N TYR A 59 2.02 3.54 11.54
CA TYR A 59 3.41 3.15 11.77
C TYR A 59 4.37 4.35 11.72
N GLY A 60 4.20 5.22 10.71
CA GLY A 60 4.98 6.45 10.57
C GLY A 60 4.79 7.42 11.74
N MET A 61 3.57 7.51 12.29
CA MET A 61 3.30 8.34 13.47
C MET A 61 4.01 7.82 14.71
N ILE A 62 3.99 6.50 14.95
CA ILE A 62 4.71 5.90 16.10
C ILE A 62 6.22 6.10 15.96
N LEU A 63 6.76 6.00 14.75
CA LEU A 63 8.18 6.25 14.47
C LEU A 63 8.56 7.74 14.43
N ALA A 64 7.61 8.66 14.58
CA ALA A 64 7.81 10.09 14.31
C ALA A 64 8.44 10.38 12.93
N ASN A 65 8.15 9.55 11.92
CA ASN A 65 8.74 9.63 10.58
C ASN A 65 7.85 10.45 9.64
N SER A 66 8.11 11.75 9.53
CA SER A 66 7.28 12.67 8.72
C SER A 66 7.18 12.29 7.24
N THR A 67 8.19 11.63 6.68
CA THR A 67 8.17 11.19 5.27
C THR A 67 7.17 10.07 5.07
N LEU A 68 7.16 9.06 5.97
CA LEU A 68 6.18 7.98 5.91
C LEU A 68 4.76 8.47 6.22
N VAL A 69 4.63 9.41 7.16
CA VAL A 69 3.34 10.02 7.51
C VAL A 69 2.75 10.79 6.34
N SER A 70 3.52 11.71 5.74
CA SER A 70 3.01 12.60 4.67
C SER A 70 2.53 11.84 3.43
N VAL A 71 3.33 10.88 2.94
CA VAL A 71 2.97 10.11 1.73
C VAL A 71 1.73 9.25 1.95
N ASN A 72 1.60 8.65 3.14
CA ASN A 72 0.49 7.76 3.44
C ASN A 72 -0.78 8.52 3.83
N ALA A 73 -0.67 9.72 4.43
CA ALA A 73 -1.81 10.61 4.62
C ALA A 73 -2.41 11.03 3.26
N PHE A 74 -1.54 11.39 2.31
CA PHE A 74 -1.95 11.66 0.94
C PHE A 74 -2.61 10.43 0.28
N GLY A 75 -2.01 9.25 0.44
CA GLY A 75 -2.58 7.98 -0.03
C GLY A 75 -3.96 7.68 0.56
N CYS A 76 -4.13 7.81 1.88
CA CYS A 76 -5.42 7.62 2.55
C CYS A 76 -6.51 8.50 1.95
N LEU A 77 -6.21 9.78 1.73
CA LEU A 77 -7.16 10.72 1.12
C LEU A 77 -7.54 10.28 -0.30
N LEU A 78 -6.56 9.95 -1.14
CA LEU A 78 -6.81 9.49 -2.51
C LEU A 78 -7.63 8.19 -2.55
N PHE A 79 -7.25 7.19 -1.78
CA PHE A 79 -7.97 5.90 -1.77
C PHE A 79 -9.38 6.01 -1.19
N ALA A 80 -9.61 6.93 -0.24
CA ALA A 80 -10.95 7.27 0.20
C ALA A 80 -11.78 7.87 -0.96
N ILE A 81 -11.23 8.86 -1.68
CA ILE A 81 -11.87 9.47 -2.85
C ILE A 81 -12.17 8.41 -3.93
N TYR A 82 -11.21 7.54 -4.25
CA TYR A 82 -11.41 6.49 -5.25
C TYR A 82 -12.51 5.52 -4.85
N THR A 83 -12.56 5.13 -3.57
CA THR A 83 -13.61 4.27 -3.03
C THR A 83 -14.98 4.95 -3.11
N SER A 84 -15.07 6.25 -2.81
CA SER A 84 -16.30 7.04 -2.95
C SER A 84 -16.78 7.13 -4.39
N ILE A 85 -15.88 7.38 -5.35
CA ILE A 85 -16.20 7.38 -6.78
C ILE A 85 -16.68 5.98 -7.20
N TYR A 86 -15.97 4.92 -6.84
CA TYR A 86 -16.39 3.56 -7.13
C TYR A 86 -17.79 3.26 -6.57
N TYR A 87 -18.05 3.66 -5.33
CA TYR A 87 -19.34 3.47 -4.66
C TYR A 87 -20.50 4.18 -5.39
N ARG A 88 -20.24 5.37 -5.94
CA ARG A 88 -21.22 6.15 -6.71
C ARG A 88 -21.72 5.40 -7.94
N TYR A 89 -20.83 4.69 -8.63
CA TYR A 89 -21.08 4.08 -9.95
C TYR A 89 -21.29 2.56 -9.92
N THR A 90 -21.07 1.89 -8.79
CA THR A 90 -21.31 0.45 -8.67
C THR A 90 -22.75 0.14 -8.25
N SER A 91 -23.31 -0.94 -8.78
CA SER A 91 -24.56 -1.52 -8.30
C SER A 91 -24.37 -2.34 -7.00
N LYS A 92 -23.15 -2.81 -6.72
CA LYS A 92 -22.84 -3.73 -5.61
C LYS A 92 -22.52 -3.01 -4.29
N LYS A 93 -23.33 -2.01 -3.91
CA LYS A 93 -23.07 -1.12 -2.75
C LYS A 93 -22.85 -1.86 -1.42
N LYS A 94 -23.67 -2.88 -1.12
CA LYS A 94 -23.54 -3.68 0.11
C LYS A 94 -22.16 -4.35 0.22
N ARG A 95 -21.61 -4.82 -0.91
CA ARG A 95 -20.27 -5.42 -0.94
C ARG A 95 -19.21 -4.39 -0.59
N VAL A 96 -19.29 -3.19 -1.16
CA VAL A 96 -18.36 -2.09 -0.85
C VAL A 96 -18.41 -1.73 0.64
N MET A 97 -19.61 -1.59 1.20
CA MET A 97 -19.75 -1.27 2.63
C MET A 97 -19.13 -2.34 3.53
N HIS A 98 -19.30 -3.63 3.21
CA HIS A 98 -18.65 -4.70 3.98
C HIS A 98 -17.11 -4.58 3.97
N TYR A 99 -16.51 -4.31 2.81
CA TYR A 99 -15.06 -4.11 2.71
C TYR A 99 -14.59 -2.85 3.46
N VAL A 100 -15.32 -1.74 3.38
CA VAL A 100 -14.96 -0.50 4.08
C VAL A 100 -15.07 -0.68 5.59
N VAL A 101 -16.16 -1.26 6.08
CA VAL A 101 -16.37 -1.51 7.51
C VAL A 101 -15.33 -2.49 8.03
N SER A 102 -15.00 -3.56 7.30
CA SER A 102 -13.96 -4.49 7.71
C SER A 102 -12.58 -3.83 7.77
N ALA A 103 -12.23 -2.98 6.80
CA ALA A 103 -10.98 -2.22 6.84
C ALA A 103 -10.89 -1.27 8.04
N ILE A 104 -11.95 -0.51 8.32
CA ILE A 104 -12.01 0.39 9.49
C ILE A 104 -11.92 -0.39 10.80
N ALA A 105 -12.65 -1.51 10.90
CA ALA A 105 -12.61 -2.37 12.08
C ALA A 105 -11.20 -2.95 12.33
N VAL A 106 -10.51 -3.39 11.27
CA VAL A 106 -9.12 -3.87 11.37
C VAL A 106 -8.18 -2.76 11.84
N ILE A 107 -8.28 -1.54 11.29
CA ILE A 107 -7.46 -0.40 11.71
C ILE A 107 -7.71 -0.07 13.19
N ALA A 108 -8.98 0.07 13.58
CA ALA A 108 -9.37 0.39 14.95
C ALA A 108 -8.90 -0.69 15.94
N TRP A 109 -9.03 -1.96 15.57
CA TRP A 109 -8.57 -3.09 16.37
C TRP A 109 -7.04 -3.07 16.57
N ILE A 110 -6.27 -2.78 15.53
CA ILE A 110 -4.80 -2.68 15.62
C ILE A 110 -4.39 -1.52 16.52
N VAL A 111 -4.99 -0.34 16.35
CA VAL A 111 -4.71 0.83 17.20
C VAL A 111 -5.06 0.54 18.66
N TYR A 112 -6.23 -0.05 18.91
CA TYR A 112 -6.68 -0.42 20.26
C TYR A 112 -5.76 -1.44 20.93
N ILE A 113 -5.39 -2.52 20.22
CA ILE A 113 -4.47 -3.53 20.75
C ILE A 113 -3.10 -2.92 21.04
N THR A 114 -2.60 -2.03 20.17
CA THR A 114 -1.32 -1.36 20.37
C THR A 114 -1.36 -0.51 21.64
N TYR A 115 -2.38 0.33 21.78
CA TYR A 115 -2.58 1.19 22.94
C TYR A 115 -2.73 0.40 24.25
N SER A 116 -3.61 -0.61 24.26
CA SER A 116 -3.85 -1.43 25.46
C SER A 116 -2.62 -2.21 25.91
N ASN A 117 -1.81 -2.73 24.97
CA ASN A 117 -0.57 -3.44 25.30
C ASN A 117 0.48 -2.52 25.92
N VAL A 118 0.64 -1.30 25.40
CA VAL A 118 1.58 -0.31 25.95
C VAL A 118 1.20 0.01 27.39
N ASN A 119 -0.07 0.35 27.64
CA ASN A 119 -0.55 0.68 28.98
C ASN A 119 -0.44 -0.50 29.96
N GLN A 120 -0.75 -1.73 29.52
CA GLN A 120 -0.63 -2.91 30.36
C GLN A 120 0.82 -3.21 30.74
N LYS A 121 1.76 -3.12 29.78
CA LYS A 121 3.17 -3.42 30.02
C LYS A 121 3.83 -2.32 30.88
N GLN A 122 3.43 -1.07 30.71
CA GLN A 122 3.84 0.03 31.59
C GLN A 122 3.38 -0.22 33.03
N SER A 123 2.09 -0.50 33.25
CA SER A 123 1.53 -0.75 34.59
C SER A 123 2.18 -1.95 35.31
N LYS A 124 2.38 -3.08 34.62
CA LYS A 124 3.05 -4.26 35.22
C LYS A 124 4.49 -3.97 35.62
N THR A 125 5.20 -3.18 34.83
CA THR A 125 6.62 -2.91 35.09
C THR A 125 6.78 -1.95 36.26
N VAL A 126 5.96 -0.90 36.34
CA VAL A 126 5.92 0.02 37.49
C VAL A 126 5.64 -0.74 38.79
N SER A 127 4.60 -1.60 38.81
CA SER A 127 4.29 -2.40 40.00
C SER A 127 5.42 -3.36 40.40
N SER A 128 6.18 -3.92 39.45
CA SER A 128 7.33 -4.78 39.77
C SER A 128 8.52 -4.00 40.35
N VAL A 129 8.75 -2.77 39.87
CA VAL A 129 9.82 -1.89 40.38
C VAL A 129 9.51 -1.45 41.81
N GLU A 130 8.27 -1.03 42.08
CA GLU A 130 7.82 -0.67 43.44
C GLU A 130 8.01 -1.81 44.44
N LEU A 131 7.71 -3.05 44.03
CA LEU A 131 7.85 -4.24 44.87
C LEU A 131 9.32 -4.52 45.24
N HIS A 132 10.25 -4.31 44.30
CA HIS A 132 11.69 -4.50 44.54
C HIS A 132 12.32 -3.36 45.34
N GLN A 133 11.82 -2.13 45.17
CA GLN A 133 12.31 -0.96 45.89
C GLN A 133 11.95 -1.01 47.38
N HIS A 134 10.82 -1.62 47.73
CA HIS A 134 10.43 -1.81 49.12
C HIS A 134 11.34 -2.79 49.89
N GLN A 135 12.18 -3.54 49.19
CA GLN A 135 13.06 -4.58 49.74
C GLN A 135 14.55 -4.16 49.82
N SER A 136 14.93 -3.01 49.27
CA SER A 136 16.32 -2.50 49.29
C SER A 136 16.36 -1.04 49.74
N VAL A 137 16.50 -0.83 51.05
CA VAL A 137 16.84 0.48 51.61
C VAL A 137 18.34 0.68 51.49
N GLU A 138 18.70 1.84 50.92
CA GLU A 138 19.93 2.64 50.98
C GLU A 138 20.60 2.90 49.61
N VAL A 139 21.00 4.17 49.40
CA VAL A 139 21.87 4.75 48.36
C VAL A 139 21.20 5.75 47.38
N VAL A 140 21.42 7.03 47.71
CA VAL A 140 21.61 8.24 46.86
C VAL A 140 20.41 8.76 46.05
N ALA A 141 19.99 9.97 46.44
CA ALA A 141 19.03 10.82 45.74
C ALA A 141 19.61 11.36 44.41
N VAL A 142 19.59 10.53 43.37
CA VAL A 142 19.30 10.99 42.00
C VAL A 142 17.87 10.55 41.76
N THR A 143 16.95 11.48 41.48
CA THR A 143 15.50 11.21 41.32
C THR A 143 15.24 9.94 40.49
N PRO A 144 14.94 8.79 41.13
CA PRO A 144 14.89 7.49 40.44
C PRO A 144 13.70 7.37 39.48
N LEU A 145 12.66 8.17 39.74
CA LEU A 145 11.38 8.16 39.02
C LEU A 145 11.51 8.50 37.53
N ASP A 146 12.49 9.32 37.13
CA ASP A 146 12.55 9.81 35.75
C ASP A 146 13.26 8.84 34.78
N ILE A 147 14.30 8.14 35.28
CA ILE A 147 15.14 7.24 34.46
C ILE A 147 14.43 5.90 34.23
N SER A 148 13.77 5.35 35.25
CA SER A 148 13.00 4.11 35.12
C SER A 148 11.83 4.29 34.14
N ASP A 149 11.03 5.34 34.30
CA ASP A 149 9.85 5.58 33.46
C ASP A 149 10.23 5.78 32.00
N THR A 150 11.30 6.55 31.72
CA THR A 150 11.81 6.73 30.36
C THR A 150 12.24 5.39 29.73
N SER A 151 12.93 4.54 30.49
CA SER A 151 13.36 3.23 30.00
C SER A 151 12.17 2.28 29.74
N ILE A 152 11.16 2.27 30.61
CA ILE A 152 9.96 1.45 30.45
C ILE A 152 9.13 1.91 29.25
N ILE A 153 8.93 3.23 29.10
CA ILE A 153 8.23 3.80 27.95
C ILE A 153 8.96 3.44 26.65
N SER A 154 10.29 3.52 26.63
CA SER A 154 11.06 3.16 25.44
C SER A 154 10.92 1.67 25.06
N LEU A 155 11.02 0.75 26.02
CA LEU A 155 10.88 -0.70 25.79
C LEU A 155 9.47 -1.09 25.34
N THR A 156 8.44 -0.51 25.96
CA THR A 156 7.04 -0.76 25.60
C THR A 156 6.71 -0.21 24.21
N THR A 157 7.23 0.97 23.88
CA THR A 157 7.08 1.58 22.56
C THR A 157 7.78 0.76 21.47
N ASN A 158 8.97 0.23 21.74
CA ASN A 158 9.70 -0.62 20.78
C ASN A 158 8.94 -1.91 20.44
N ASP A 159 8.33 -2.56 21.43
CA ASP A 159 7.48 -3.73 21.20
C ASP A 159 6.25 -3.39 20.32
N ALA A 160 5.64 -2.22 20.56
CA ALA A 160 4.52 -1.73 19.76
C ALA A 160 4.93 -1.46 18.31
N ILE A 161 6.08 -0.80 18.11
CA ILE A 161 6.69 -0.58 16.80
C ILE A 161 6.88 -1.92 16.07
N ASP A 162 7.47 -2.92 16.73
CA ASP A 162 7.75 -4.21 16.10
C ASP A 162 6.47 -4.95 15.67
N ARG A 163 5.41 -4.92 16.48
CA ARG A 163 4.12 -5.54 16.16
C ARG A 163 3.42 -4.84 15.00
N VAL A 164 3.32 -3.50 15.06
CA VAL A 164 2.66 -2.71 14.02
C VAL A 164 3.44 -2.80 12.71
N GLY A 165 4.77 -2.70 12.76
CA GLY A 165 5.64 -2.85 11.60
C GLY A 165 5.49 -4.23 10.95
N LEU A 166 5.42 -5.30 11.75
CA LEU A 166 5.17 -6.65 11.24
C LEU A 166 3.83 -6.72 10.51
N LEU A 167 2.74 -6.21 11.10
CA LEU A 167 1.42 -6.20 10.47
C LEU A 167 1.38 -5.39 9.17
N CYS A 168 2.05 -4.24 9.13
CA CYS A 168 2.19 -3.43 7.91
C CYS A 168 2.92 -4.20 6.81
N SER A 169 4.05 -4.83 7.16
CA SER A 169 4.87 -5.59 6.22
C SER A 169 4.13 -6.81 5.67
N LEU A 170 3.46 -7.60 6.53
CA LEU A 170 2.67 -8.76 6.15
C LEU A 170 1.50 -8.37 5.23
N THR A 171 0.78 -7.30 5.59
CA THR A 171 -0.31 -6.78 4.76
C THR A 171 0.19 -6.38 3.38
N THR A 172 1.33 -5.70 3.31
CA THR A 172 1.96 -5.31 2.03
C THR A 172 2.37 -6.53 1.22
N MET A 173 2.97 -7.53 1.85
CA MET A 173 3.36 -8.79 1.19
C MET A 173 2.15 -9.56 0.66
N LEU A 174 1.03 -9.58 1.38
CA LEU A 174 -0.21 -10.21 0.90
C LEU A 174 -0.71 -9.55 -0.40
N PHE A 175 -0.53 -8.24 -0.57
CA PHE A 175 -0.92 -7.56 -1.80
C PHE A 175 -0.04 -7.91 -3.01
N PHE A 176 1.15 -8.48 -2.80
CA PHE A 176 1.93 -9.03 -3.89
C PHE A 176 1.29 -10.25 -4.55
N ALA A 177 0.26 -10.86 -3.96
CA ALA A 177 -0.49 -11.94 -4.58
C ALA A 177 -1.05 -11.57 -5.97
N ALA A 178 -1.51 -10.34 -6.17
CA ALA A 178 -2.02 -9.88 -7.46
C ALA A 178 -0.93 -9.82 -8.56
N PRO A 179 0.21 -9.14 -8.37
CA PRO A 179 1.30 -9.19 -9.34
C PRO A 179 1.90 -10.59 -9.52
N PHE A 180 1.92 -11.45 -8.50
CA PHE A 180 2.29 -12.87 -8.64
C PHE A 180 1.30 -13.64 -9.52
N SER A 181 0.00 -13.43 -9.35
CA SER A 181 -1.04 -14.06 -10.18
C SER A 181 -0.89 -13.65 -11.65
N ASN A 182 -0.68 -12.36 -11.90
CA ASN A 182 -0.41 -11.83 -13.24
C ASN A 182 0.89 -12.40 -13.83
N LEU A 183 1.94 -12.57 -13.01
CA LEU A 183 3.20 -13.18 -13.44
C LEU A 183 2.97 -14.61 -13.96
N ILE A 184 2.26 -15.44 -13.19
CA ILE A 184 1.92 -16.81 -13.59
C ILE A 184 1.08 -16.80 -14.88
N HIS A 185 0.12 -15.89 -14.98
CA HIS A 185 -0.71 -15.75 -16.17
C HIS A 185 0.13 -15.45 -17.41
N VAL A 186 1.04 -14.47 -17.35
CA VAL A 186 1.89 -14.09 -18.49
C VAL A 186 2.86 -15.20 -18.90
N ILE A 187 3.43 -15.95 -17.93
CA ILE A 187 4.30 -17.09 -18.24
C ILE A 187 3.53 -18.18 -18.99
N ARG A 188 2.26 -18.42 -18.63
CA ARG A 188 1.39 -19.41 -19.28
C ARG A 188 0.90 -18.95 -20.65
N THR A 189 0.48 -17.71 -20.78
CA THR A 189 -0.07 -17.16 -22.04
C THR A 189 1.02 -16.67 -22.99
N LYS A 190 2.26 -16.53 -22.53
CA LYS A 190 3.41 -16.03 -23.30
C LYS A 190 3.14 -14.66 -23.93
N ASN A 191 2.34 -13.82 -23.25
CA ASN A 191 1.90 -12.51 -23.73
C ASN A 191 1.86 -11.49 -22.57
N THR A 192 2.44 -10.31 -22.79
CA THR A 192 2.58 -9.22 -21.81
C THR A 192 1.52 -8.11 -21.93
N GLU A 193 0.47 -8.30 -22.76
CA GLU A 193 -0.59 -7.31 -22.98
C GLU A 193 -1.31 -6.86 -21.70
N SER A 194 -1.44 -7.75 -20.71
CA SER A 194 -2.10 -7.45 -19.43
C SER A 194 -1.24 -6.68 -18.44
N MET A 195 0.05 -6.47 -18.73
CA MET A 195 1.00 -5.83 -17.82
C MET A 195 1.17 -4.34 -18.15
N PRO A 196 0.97 -3.42 -17.19
CA PRO A 196 1.18 -1.99 -17.40
C PRO A 196 2.66 -1.62 -17.19
N LEU A 197 3.49 -1.69 -18.24
CA LEU A 197 4.95 -1.43 -18.16
C LEU A 197 5.32 -0.14 -17.38
N PRO A 198 4.71 1.04 -17.62
CA PRO A 198 5.06 2.26 -16.87
C PRO A 198 4.84 2.12 -15.36
N LEU A 199 3.77 1.43 -14.95
CA LEU A 199 3.47 1.23 -13.53
C LEU A 199 4.49 0.29 -12.88
N ILE A 200 4.98 -0.72 -13.61
CA ILE A 200 6.00 -1.66 -13.10
C ILE A 200 7.34 -0.97 -12.92
N VAL A 201 7.75 -0.14 -13.88
CA VAL A 201 8.97 0.69 -13.74
C VAL A 201 8.87 1.61 -12.54
N MET A 202 7.73 2.30 -12.37
CA MET A 202 7.52 3.15 -11.18
C MET A 202 7.51 2.34 -9.88
N THR A 203 6.91 1.14 -9.88
CA THR A 203 6.93 0.24 -8.71
C THR A 203 8.35 -0.17 -8.34
N PHE A 204 9.18 -0.50 -9.33
CA PHE A 204 10.60 -0.79 -9.10
C PHE A 204 11.33 0.39 -8.46
N LEU A 205 11.16 1.59 -9.00
CA LEU A 205 11.80 2.80 -8.47
C LEU A 205 11.37 3.10 -7.04
N VAL A 206 10.06 3.09 -6.79
CA VAL A 206 9.48 3.29 -5.45
C VAL A 206 10.01 2.25 -4.48
N SER A 207 9.93 0.95 -4.82
CA SER A 207 10.43 -0.11 -3.96
C SER A 207 11.93 0.00 -3.71
N ALA A 208 12.74 0.38 -4.71
CA ALA A 208 14.18 0.56 -4.54
C ALA A 208 14.49 1.72 -3.59
N GLN A 209 13.80 2.85 -3.75
CA GLN A 209 13.96 4.03 -2.89
C GLN A 209 13.57 3.72 -1.44
N TRP A 210 12.43 3.06 -1.20
CA TRP A 210 12.00 2.68 0.15
C TRP A 210 12.88 1.58 0.76
N LEU A 211 13.45 0.68 -0.05
CA LEU A 211 14.43 -0.30 0.43
C LEU A 211 15.71 0.38 0.94
N VAL A 212 16.24 1.34 0.16
CA VAL A 212 17.42 2.13 0.58
C VAL A 212 17.08 2.96 1.82
N TYR A 213 15.91 3.61 1.83
CA TYR A 213 15.47 4.41 2.98
C TYR A 213 15.32 3.57 4.25
N GLY A 214 14.66 2.40 4.17
CA GLY A 214 14.56 1.46 5.28
C GLY A 214 15.93 1.00 5.78
N ARG A 215 16.89 0.77 4.89
CA ARG A 215 18.28 0.44 5.27
C ARG A 215 18.96 1.57 6.03
N MET A 216 18.74 2.83 5.64
CA MET A 216 19.28 3.99 6.34
C MET A 216 18.67 4.14 7.74
N LEU A 217 17.36 3.89 7.87
CA LEU A 217 16.65 3.90 9.15
C LEU A 217 16.92 2.67 10.03
N ARG A 218 17.59 1.64 9.48
CA ARG A 218 17.72 0.30 10.08
C ARG A 218 16.35 -0.32 10.42
N ASP A 219 15.34 0.02 9.62
CA ASP A 219 13.97 -0.46 9.77
C ASP A 219 13.71 -1.66 8.86
N LYS A 220 13.77 -2.85 9.47
CA LYS A 220 13.54 -4.13 8.80
C LYS A 220 12.14 -4.24 8.18
N PHE A 221 11.14 -3.58 8.75
CA PHE A 221 9.75 -3.70 8.32
C PHE A 221 9.48 -2.89 7.07
N ILE A 222 10.19 -1.77 6.87
CA ILE A 222 10.21 -1.07 5.59
C ILE A 222 11.05 -1.84 4.57
N MET A 223 12.20 -2.38 4.98
CA MET A 223 13.13 -3.05 4.06
C MET A 223 12.54 -4.31 3.39
N TYR A 224 12.03 -5.27 4.16
CA TYR A 224 11.63 -6.57 3.62
C TYR A 224 10.54 -6.53 2.54
N PRO A 225 9.38 -5.86 2.72
CA PRO A 225 8.37 -5.80 1.67
C PRO A 225 8.89 -5.09 0.43
N ASN A 226 9.73 -4.07 0.58
CA ASN A 226 10.31 -3.34 -0.54
C ASN A 226 11.39 -4.14 -1.29
N ALA A 227 12.15 -5.00 -0.59
CA ALA A 227 13.05 -5.95 -1.24
C ALA A 227 12.28 -6.95 -2.12
N VAL A 228 11.19 -7.52 -1.59
CA VAL A 228 10.30 -8.41 -2.36
C VAL A 228 9.68 -7.67 -3.55
N GLY A 229 9.23 -6.43 -3.34
CA GLY A 229 8.72 -5.56 -4.40
C GLY A 229 9.73 -5.34 -5.53
N CYS A 230 10.98 -5.01 -5.19
CA CYS A 230 12.07 -4.87 -6.15
C CYS A 230 12.29 -6.16 -6.95
N MET A 231 12.38 -7.31 -6.28
CA MET A 231 12.58 -8.60 -6.92
C MET A 231 11.44 -8.92 -7.90
N LEU A 232 10.19 -8.71 -7.48
CA LEU A 232 9.03 -8.93 -8.33
C LEU A 232 9.03 -8.02 -9.56
N SER A 233 9.33 -6.74 -9.38
CA SER A 233 9.38 -5.81 -10.51
C SER A 233 10.52 -6.15 -11.48
N ILE A 234 11.69 -6.60 -11.00
CA ILE A 234 12.77 -7.07 -11.87
C ILE A 234 12.31 -8.27 -12.71
N ILE A 235 11.67 -9.27 -12.09
CA ILE A 235 11.14 -10.44 -12.81
C ILE A 235 10.12 -9.99 -13.86
N GLN A 236 9.21 -9.09 -13.49
CA GLN A 236 8.19 -8.56 -14.40
C GLN A 236 8.80 -7.80 -15.59
N LEU A 237 9.83 -6.99 -15.36
CA LEU A 237 10.56 -6.28 -16.41
C LEU A 237 11.32 -7.25 -17.33
N ALA A 238 11.92 -8.31 -16.78
CA ALA A 238 12.58 -9.35 -17.57
C ALA A 238 11.59 -10.05 -18.52
N LEU A 239 10.37 -10.32 -18.07
CA LEU A 239 9.34 -10.93 -18.93
C LEU A 239 8.92 -10.07 -20.12
N PHE A 240 8.98 -8.74 -20.01
CA PHE A 240 8.75 -7.84 -21.14
C PHE A 240 9.79 -7.99 -22.25
N VAL A 241 11.03 -8.33 -21.88
CA VAL A 241 12.10 -8.56 -22.85
C VAL A 241 11.97 -9.95 -23.49
N ILE A 242 11.50 -10.95 -22.73
CA ILE A 242 11.40 -12.34 -23.18
C ILE A 242 10.14 -12.60 -24.02
N TYR A 243 9.00 -12.03 -23.64
CA TYR A 243 7.72 -12.29 -24.28
C TYR A 243 7.21 -11.08 -25.08
N PRO A 244 6.96 -11.23 -26.39
CA PRO A 244 6.47 -10.15 -27.23
C PRO A 244 5.04 -9.75 -26.83
N ARG A 245 4.74 -8.45 -26.95
CA ARG A 245 3.38 -7.94 -26.81
C ARG A 245 2.57 -8.28 -28.07
N ARG A 246 1.61 -9.19 -27.97
CA ARG A 246 0.68 -9.52 -29.06
C ARG A 246 -0.70 -9.02 -28.71
N SER A 247 -1.20 -8.02 -29.42
CA SER A 247 -2.59 -7.58 -29.26
C SER A 247 -3.54 -8.53 -29.98
N THR A 248 -4.59 -8.95 -29.29
CA THR A 248 -5.59 -9.91 -29.80
C THR A 248 -6.73 -9.23 -30.58
N VAL A 249 -6.54 -8.01 -31.08
CA VAL A 249 -7.52 -7.35 -31.95
C VAL A 249 -7.48 -8.03 -33.33
N PRO A 250 -8.55 -8.72 -33.77
CA PRO A 250 -8.59 -9.29 -35.11
C PRO A 250 -8.59 -8.16 -36.13
N LEU A 251 -7.74 -8.25 -37.16
CA LEU A 251 -7.63 -7.30 -38.28
C LEU A 251 -8.91 -7.15 -39.14
N THR A 252 -10.04 -7.72 -38.75
CA THR A 252 -11.24 -7.84 -39.59
C THR A 252 -12.17 -6.62 -39.57
N THR A 253 -11.90 -5.57 -38.78
CA THR A 253 -12.77 -4.38 -38.75
C THR A 253 -12.30 -3.23 -39.66
N GLU A 254 -11.07 -3.26 -40.20
CA GLU A 254 -10.58 -2.17 -41.06
C GLU A 254 -10.78 -2.38 -42.57
N LEU A 255 -11.31 -3.53 -43.01
CA LEU A 255 -11.45 -3.85 -44.44
C LEU A 255 -12.90 -3.90 -44.97
N HIS A 256 -13.93 -3.56 -44.19
CA HIS A 256 -15.32 -3.57 -44.70
C HIS A 256 -16.11 -2.25 -44.59
N ASN A 257 -15.47 -1.14 -44.24
CA ASN A 257 -16.15 0.17 -44.14
C ASN A 257 -15.75 1.21 -45.19
N HIS A 258 -15.11 0.81 -46.29
CA HIS A 258 -14.98 1.69 -47.45
C HIS A 258 -15.52 1.03 -48.73
N HIS A 259 -16.59 1.65 -49.24
CA HIS A 259 -17.26 1.47 -50.53
C HIS A 259 -18.32 0.38 -50.67
N HIS A 260 -19.59 0.75 -50.41
CA HIS A 260 -20.69 0.40 -51.31
C HIS A 260 -21.72 1.55 -51.41
N PRO A 261 -22.05 2.02 -52.63
CA PRO A 261 -23.11 3.00 -52.88
C PRO A 261 -24.29 2.31 -53.57
N TYR A 262 -25.20 1.64 -52.85
CA TYR A 262 -26.49 1.25 -53.44
C TYR A 262 -27.64 1.29 -52.42
N PRO A 263 -28.84 1.76 -52.84
CA PRO A 263 -29.98 1.95 -51.94
C PRO A 263 -30.79 0.65 -51.78
N TYR A 264 -31.18 0.35 -50.55
CA TYR A 264 -32.06 -0.78 -50.24
C TYR A 264 -33.49 -0.47 -50.73
N ILE A 265 -33.93 -1.20 -51.76
CA ILE A 265 -35.34 -1.25 -52.18
C ILE A 265 -36.10 -2.18 -51.23
N LYS A 266 -37.19 -1.66 -50.66
CA LYS A 266 -38.24 -2.44 -49.97
C LYS A 266 -38.77 -3.53 -50.90
N LEU A 267 -38.77 -4.78 -50.45
CA LEU A 267 -39.72 -5.78 -50.92
C LEU A 267 -40.41 -6.40 -49.71
N MET A 268 -41.72 -6.19 -49.69
CA MET A 268 -42.71 -6.70 -48.74
C MET A 268 -43.04 -8.17 -49.06
N ASP A 269 -43.54 -8.86 -48.04
CA ASP A 269 -44.61 -9.87 -48.08
C ASP A 269 -44.65 -10.85 -49.27
N ALA A 270 -44.28 -12.11 -48.98
CA ALA A 270 -44.90 -13.34 -49.51
C ALA A 270 -44.54 -14.52 -48.60
#